data_AF-K0B9I4-F1
#
_entry.id   AF-K0B9I4-F1
#
_cell.length_a   1.000
_cell.length_b   1.000
_cell.length_c   1.000
_cell.angle_alpha   90.00
_cell.angle_beta   90.00
_cell.angle_gamma   90.00
#
_symmetry.space_group_name_H-M   'P 1'
#
loop_
_entity.id
_entity.type
_entity.pdbx_description
1 polymer ?
#
loop_
_entity_poly.entity_id
_entity_poly.type
_entity_poly.pdbx_seq_one_letter_code
_entity_poly.pdbx_strand_id
1 'polypeptide(L)'
;MLTVPAFAETQTLPTEKNTLDVKLTYDEIEPGVQTKIGIDFINPQTQKIQEHIDYTVAVSKDGENVFGPIPLTHTSVGSVKIPIEFNLGEGIYSMDFEIEGILFQPIPKESVSFDILVGEANAQPITPIENEKLDGENGGCLIATATFGSEMAPQVQQLRELRDNTILKTNSGMAFMTVFNQFYYSFSPAVADFEREQPFFKEVMKVTLTPMLSSLSLLNHVDIDSEQEMLGYGISVVLLNLGMYIGIPAFGILRLYQFRKN
;
A
#
# COMPACT_ATOMS: atom_id res chain seq x y z
N MET A 1 -7.17 6.89 43.32
CA MET A 1 -6.81 5.98 42.22
C MET A 1 -7.70 6.32 41.05
N LEU A 2 -7.19 7.07 40.08
CA LEU A 2 -7.86 7.28 38.80
C LEU A 2 -7.53 6.05 37.95
N THR A 3 -8.49 5.15 37.80
CA THR A 3 -8.42 4.06 36.81
C THR A 3 -8.63 4.71 35.45
N VAL A 4 -7.54 4.95 34.73
CA VAL A 4 -7.63 5.26 33.29
C VAL A 4 -8.19 3.99 32.63
N PRO A 5 -9.27 4.08 31.84
CA PRO A 5 -9.74 2.91 31.11
C PRO A 5 -8.63 2.51 30.13
N ALA A 6 -8.15 1.28 30.23
CA ALA A 6 -7.27 0.69 29.22
C ALA A 6 -8.03 0.70 27.89
N PHE A 7 -7.61 1.56 26.97
CA PHE A 7 -8.12 1.52 25.61
C PHE A 7 -7.39 0.37 24.90
N ALA A 8 -8.14 -0.64 24.46
CA ALA A 8 -7.60 -1.66 23.57
C ALA A 8 -7.13 -0.98 22.28
N GLU A 9 -5.88 -1.18 21.90
CA GLU A 9 -5.35 -0.77 20.61
C GLU A 9 -6.03 -1.58 19.50
N THR A 10 -6.20 -0.94 18.35
CA THR A 10 -6.81 -1.57 17.18
C THR A 10 -6.08 -1.12 15.93
N GLN A 11 -5.70 -2.07 15.10
CA GLN A 11 -5.12 -1.83 13.78
C GLN A 11 -5.94 -2.59 12.74
N THR A 12 -6.11 -2.05 11.55
CA THR A 12 -6.79 -2.73 10.45
C THR A 12 -6.04 -2.43 9.17
N LEU A 13 -5.57 -3.47 8.50
CA LEU A 13 -4.82 -3.38 7.25
C LEU A 13 -5.41 -4.37 6.23
N PRO A 14 -5.49 -3.97 4.95
CA PRO A 14 -5.87 -4.90 3.88
C PRO A 14 -4.76 -5.91 3.62
N THR A 15 -5.12 -7.10 3.13
CA THR A 15 -4.17 -8.03 2.51
C THR A 15 -3.59 -7.43 1.23
N GLU A 16 -2.43 -7.92 0.77
CA GLU A 16 -1.75 -7.44 -0.44
C GLU A 16 -2.65 -7.34 -1.67
N LYS A 17 -3.58 -8.29 -1.85
CA LYS A 17 -4.54 -8.28 -2.97
C LYS A 17 -5.90 -7.73 -2.60
N ASN A 18 -6.03 -7.21 -1.38
CA ASN A 18 -7.23 -6.57 -0.85
C ASN A 18 -8.46 -7.50 -0.89
N THR A 19 -8.24 -8.82 -0.82
CA THR A 19 -9.33 -9.80 -0.72
C THR A 19 -9.96 -9.75 0.66
N LEU A 20 -9.17 -9.45 1.70
CA LEU A 20 -9.61 -9.32 3.09
C LEU A 20 -8.98 -8.10 3.74
N ASP A 21 -9.67 -7.52 4.71
CA ASP A 21 -9.08 -6.68 5.73
C ASP A 21 -8.78 -7.55 6.96
N VAL A 22 -7.60 -7.45 7.54
CA VAL A 22 -7.26 -8.08 8.80
C VAL A 22 -7.27 -7.01 9.89
N LYS A 23 -8.02 -7.25 10.95
CA LYS A 23 -8.11 -6.36 12.10
C LYS A 23 -7.48 -7.01 13.31
N LEU A 24 -6.51 -6.33 13.91
CA LEU A 24 -5.95 -6.67 15.21
C LEU A 24 -6.62 -5.87 16.31
N THR A 25 -6.81 -6.49 17.47
CA THR A 25 -7.28 -5.83 18.69
C THR A 25 -6.57 -6.42 19.89
N TYR A 26 -5.90 -5.59 20.68
CA TYR A 26 -5.13 -6.04 21.84
C TYR A 26 -5.07 -4.95 22.91
N ASP A 27 -4.92 -5.37 24.16
CA ASP A 27 -4.67 -4.45 25.26
C ASP A 27 -3.18 -4.06 25.30
N GLU A 28 -2.82 -3.07 26.11
CA GLU A 28 -1.42 -2.69 26.34
C GLU A 28 -0.55 -3.91 26.63
N ILE A 29 0.56 -4.04 25.89
CA ILE A 29 1.39 -5.25 25.92
C ILE A 29 2.61 -5.03 26.82
N GLU A 30 2.66 -5.76 27.92
CA GLU A 30 3.83 -5.82 28.80
C GLU A 30 4.82 -6.92 28.34
N PRO A 31 6.13 -6.62 28.22
CA PRO A 31 7.13 -7.63 27.87
C PRO A 31 7.14 -8.81 28.83
N GLY A 32 7.23 -10.04 28.30
CA GLY A 32 7.23 -11.28 29.09
C GLY A 32 5.89 -11.63 29.74
N VAL A 33 4.83 -10.85 29.49
CA VAL A 33 3.46 -11.18 29.90
C VAL A 33 2.66 -11.66 28.69
N GLN A 34 1.94 -12.76 28.87
CA GLN A 34 1.08 -13.28 27.82
C GLN A 34 -0.13 -12.36 27.59
N THR A 35 -0.23 -11.81 26.39
CA THR A 35 -1.31 -10.95 25.95
C THR A 35 -2.14 -11.64 24.87
N LYS A 36 -3.46 -11.42 24.86
CA LYS A 36 -4.36 -12.02 23.87
C LYS A 36 -4.55 -11.05 22.72
N ILE A 37 -4.05 -11.43 21.54
CA ILE A 37 -4.28 -10.69 20.30
C ILE A 37 -5.56 -11.21 19.66
N GLY A 38 -6.57 -10.35 19.58
CA GLY A 38 -7.77 -10.58 18.79
C GLY A 38 -7.51 -10.30 17.32
N ILE A 39 -7.98 -11.19 16.45
CA ILE A 39 -7.81 -11.12 15.00
C ILE A 39 -9.20 -11.33 14.39
N ASP A 40 -9.66 -10.38 13.60
CA ASP A 40 -10.87 -10.49 12.78
C ASP A 40 -10.48 -10.40 11.31
N PHE A 41 -10.86 -11.41 10.51
CA PHE A 41 -10.79 -11.35 9.05
C PHE A 41 -12.10 -10.74 8.55
N ILE A 42 -12.02 -9.66 7.77
CA ILE A 42 -13.16 -8.86 7.36
C ILE A 42 -13.20 -8.85 5.84
N ASN A 43 -14.41 -9.00 5.28
CA ASN A 43 -14.61 -8.82 3.85
C ASN A 43 -14.75 -7.31 3.55
N PRO A 44 -13.84 -6.70 2.77
CA PRO A 44 -13.80 -5.26 2.57
C PRO A 44 -15.05 -4.71 1.87
N GLN A 45 -15.74 -5.53 1.07
CA GLN A 45 -16.96 -5.10 0.37
C GLN A 45 -18.17 -5.07 1.28
N THR A 46 -18.31 -6.05 2.17
CA THR A 46 -19.50 -6.20 3.02
C THR A 46 -19.30 -5.62 4.42
N GLN A 47 -18.06 -5.34 4.82
CA GLN A 47 -17.66 -4.89 6.15
C GLN A 47 -18.11 -5.85 7.26
N LYS A 48 -18.20 -7.15 6.92
CA LYS A 48 -18.56 -8.23 7.85
C LYS A 48 -17.39 -9.19 8.01
N ILE A 49 -17.35 -9.87 9.15
CA ILE A 49 -16.38 -10.94 9.41
C ILE A 49 -16.53 -12.00 8.30
N GLN A 50 -15.42 -12.35 7.68
CA GLN A 50 -15.31 -13.39 6.68
C GLN A 50 -15.09 -14.73 7.38
N GLU A 51 -16.09 -15.60 7.26
CA GLU A 51 -16.03 -16.97 7.78
C GLU A 51 -15.14 -17.87 6.91
N HIS A 52 -14.68 -18.97 7.51
CA HIS A 52 -13.91 -20.03 6.85
C HIS A 52 -12.61 -19.55 6.20
N ILE A 53 -11.65 -19.12 7.01
CA ILE A 53 -10.33 -18.65 6.57
C ILE A 53 -9.25 -19.70 6.84
N ASP A 54 -8.41 -19.96 5.86
CA ASP A 54 -7.17 -20.74 6.01
C ASP A 54 -5.97 -19.78 6.03
N TYR A 55 -5.23 -19.75 7.15
CA TYR A 55 -4.14 -18.80 7.37
C TYR A 55 -2.94 -19.40 8.12
N THR A 56 -1.77 -18.80 7.94
CA THR A 56 -0.60 -18.91 8.80
C THR A 56 -0.37 -17.56 9.48
N VAL A 57 0.32 -17.58 10.62
CA VAL A 57 0.75 -16.37 11.31
C VAL A 57 2.05 -16.61 12.05
N ALA A 58 2.95 -15.62 11.98
CA ALA A 58 4.20 -15.56 12.73
C ALA A 58 4.33 -14.21 13.42
N VAL A 59 5.03 -14.17 14.54
CA VAL A 59 5.46 -12.93 15.19
C VAL A 59 6.96 -12.99 15.39
N SER A 60 7.67 -11.94 14.97
CA SER A 60 9.11 -11.85 15.09
C SER A 60 9.57 -10.46 15.53
N LYS A 61 10.79 -10.38 16.06
CA LYS A 61 11.48 -9.12 16.33
C LYS A 61 12.95 -9.29 15.99
N ASP A 62 13.51 -8.32 15.27
CA ASP A 62 14.92 -8.33 14.83
C ASP A 62 15.34 -9.64 14.11
N GLY A 63 14.39 -10.30 13.44
CA GLY A 63 14.59 -11.58 12.75
C GLY A 63 14.52 -12.83 13.64
N GLU A 64 14.23 -12.70 14.93
CA GLU A 64 13.99 -13.81 15.86
C GLU A 64 12.48 -14.04 16.06
N ASN A 65 12.03 -15.29 15.87
CA ASN A 65 10.62 -15.66 16.01
C ASN A 65 10.22 -15.80 17.49
N VAL A 66 9.11 -15.16 17.84
CA VAL A 66 8.51 -15.13 19.17
C VAL A 66 7.27 -16.03 19.21
N PHE A 67 6.56 -16.09 18.08
CA PHE A 67 5.39 -16.94 17.90
C PHE A 67 5.33 -17.43 16.46
N GLY A 68 4.89 -18.68 16.26
CA GLY A 68 4.76 -19.25 14.91
C GLY A 68 6.09 -19.41 14.14
N PRO A 69 6.04 -19.53 12.79
CA PRO A 69 4.82 -19.62 11.99
C PRO A 69 3.98 -20.84 12.39
N ILE A 70 2.68 -20.63 12.63
CA ILE A 70 1.77 -21.76 12.85
C ILE A 70 1.59 -22.55 11.54
N PRO A 71 1.34 -23.86 11.59
CA PRO A 71 0.91 -24.59 10.39
C PRO A 71 -0.37 -23.97 9.84
N LEU A 72 -0.62 -24.15 8.53
CA LEU A 72 -1.84 -23.68 7.88
C LEU A 72 -3.07 -24.12 8.69
N THR A 73 -3.79 -23.14 9.23
CA THR A 73 -4.85 -23.34 10.21
C THR A 73 -6.16 -22.76 9.68
N HIS A 74 -7.25 -23.49 9.91
CA HIS A 74 -8.59 -23.08 9.51
C HIS A 74 -9.36 -22.43 10.67
N THR A 75 -10.00 -21.28 10.46
CA THR A 75 -11.02 -20.72 11.35
C THR A 75 -12.38 -20.66 10.65
N SER A 76 -13.39 -21.31 11.24
CA SER A 76 -14.75 -21.29 10.68
C SER A 76 -15.47 -19.97 10.94
N VAL A 77 -15.16 -19.29 12.04
CA VAL A 77 -15.87 -18.07 12.46
C VAL A 77 -15.25 -16.78 11.93
N GLY A 78 -14.02 -16.81 11.42
CA GLY A 78 -13.33 -15.60 10.94
C GLY A 78 -12.78 -14.68 12.03
N SER A 79 -13.02 -15.00 13.30
CA SER A 79 -12.46 -14.29 14.47
C SER A 79 -11.69 -15.26 15.36
N VAL A 80 -10.45 -14.92 15.70
CA VAL A 80 -9.60 -15.74 16.58
C VAL A 80 -8.95 -14.89 17.65
N LYS A 81 -8.57 -15.52 18.76
CA LYS A 81 -7.80 -14.89 19.83
C LYS A 81 -6.57 -15.74 20.11
N ILE A 82 -5.39 -15.20 19.85
CA ILE A 82 -4.13 -15.91 20.01
C ILE A 82 -3.42 -15.34 21.24
N PRO A 83 -3.13 -16.17 22.26
CA PRO A 83 -2.29 -15.76 23.38
C PRO A 83 -0.82 -15.78 22.96
N ILE A 84 -0.14 -14.63 23.06
CA ILE A 84 1.26 -14.45 22.67
C ILE A 84 2.02 -13.82 23.84
N GLU A 85 3.18 -14.37 24.18
CA GLU A 85 4.09 -13.81 25.17
C GLU A 85 5.26 -13.13 24.45
N PHE A 86 5.36 -11.81 24.56
CA PHE A 86 6.39 -11.02 23.89
C PHE A 86 7.67 -11.00 24.74
N ASN A 87 8.47 -12.05 24.62
CA ASN A 87 9.60 -12.34 25.52
C ASN A 87 10.97 -11.75 25.08
N LEU A 88 11.04 -11.10 23.91
CA LEU A 88 12.25 -10.44 23.40
C LEU A 88 12.42 -8.97 23.85
N GLY A 89 11.75 -8.57 24.92
CA GLY A 89 11.84 -7.23 25.52
C GLY A 89 11.09 -6.13 24.77
N GLU A 90 11.16 -4.90 25.27
CA GLU A 90 10.45 -3.74 24.71
C GLU A 90 10.86 -3.40 23.28
N GLY A 91 9.93 -2.90 22.47
CA GLY A 91 10.19 -2.47 21.08
C GLY A 91 9.07 -2.84 20.12
N ILE A 92 9.38 -2.78 18.82
CA ILE A 92 8.44 -3.10 17.74
C ILE A 92 8.62 -4.57 17.34
N TYR A 93 7.50 -5.28 17.22
CA TYR A 93 7.41 -6.66 16.73
C TYR A 93 6.64 -6.66 15.42
N SER A 94 7.06 -7.48 14.45
CA SER A 94 6.29 -7.75 13.24
C SER A 94 5.37 -8.93 13.47
N MET A 95 4.09 -8.81 13.14
CA MET A 95 3.12 -9.90 13.09
C MET A 95 2.65 -10.10 11.65
N ASP A 96 3.11 -11.19 11.05
CA ASP A 96 2.96 -11.50 9.63
C ASP A 96 1.90 -12.59 9.44
N PHE A 97 0.93 -12.33 8.56
CA PHE A 97 -0.09 -13.29 8.16
C PHE A 97 0.10 -13.72 6.72
N GLU A 98 -0.24 -14.97 6.43
CA GLU A 98 -0.42 -15.45 5.06
C GLU A 98 -1.77 -16.17 4.96
N ILE A 99 -2.58 -15.83 3.96
CA ILE A 99 -3.93 -16.36 3.76
C ILE A 99 -3.96 -17.14 2.46
N GLU A 100 -4.44 -18.39 2.52
CA GLU A 100 -4.44 -19.32 1.38
C GLU A 100 -5.84 -19.89 1.05
N GLY A 101 -6.88 -19.58 1.84
CA GLY A 101 -8.24 -20.03 1.55
C GLY A 101 -9.34 -19.21 2.22
N ILE A 102 -10.48 -19.07 1.54
CA ILE A 102 -11.72 -18.45 2.04
C ILE A 102 -12.92 -19.32 1.67
N LEU A 103 -13.90 -19.51 2.56
CA LEU A 103 -15.13 -20.29 2.28
C LEU A 103 -14.85 -21.69 1.68
N PHE A 104 -13.81 -22.36 2.16
CA PHE A 104 -13.32 -23.66 1.65
C PHE A 104 -12.82 -23.64 0.19
N GLN A 105 -12.61 -22.45 -0.37
CA GLN A 105 -12.05 -22.25 -1.70
C GLN A 105 -10.61 -21.74 -1.54
N PRO A 106 -9.61 -22.41 -2.16
CA PRO A 106 -8.26 -21.90 -2.19
C PRO A 106 -8.22 -20.53 -2.86
N ILE A 107 -7.44 -19.61 -2.29
CA ILE A 107 -7.13 -18.32 -2.91
C ILE A 107 -5.64 -18.26 -3.25
N PRO A 108 -5.22 -17.45 -4.23
CA PRO A 108 -3.81 -17.20 -4.45
C PRO A 108 -3.22 -16.54 -3.19
N LYS A 109 -2.24 -17.17 -2.55
CA LYS A 109 -1.59 -16.72 -1.31
C LYS A 109 -1.44 -15.20 -1.22
N GLU A 110 -1.93 -14.62 -0.12
CA GLU A 110 -1.87 -13.18 0.16
C GLU A 110 -1.30 -12.95 1.55
N SER A 111 -0.53 -11.89 1.72
CA SER A 111 0.07 -11.56 3.02
C SER A 111 -0.36 -10.20 3.56
N VAL A 112 -0.14 -10.00 4.86
CA VAL A 112 -0.28 -8.71 5.57
C VAL A 112 0.57 -8.73 6.83
N SER A 113 1.24 -7.61 7.12
CA SER A 113 2.17 -7.47 8.25
C SER A 113 1.79 -6.28 9.13
N PHE A 114 1.88 -6.45 10.44
CA PHE A 114 1.57 -5.43 11.44
C PHE A 114 2.78 -5.14 12.33
N ASP A 115 3.01 -3.86 12.60
CA ASP A 115 3.94 -3.42 13.63
C ASP A 115 3.21 -3.32 14.98
N ILE A 116 3.66 -4.10 15.96
CA ILE A 116 3.12 -4.13 17.32
C ILE A 116 4.15 -3.55 18.29
N LEU A 117 3.78 -2.45 18.95
CA LEU A 117 4.60 -1.84 20.00
C LEU A 117 4.39 -2.59 21.33
N VAL A 118 5.49 -2.99 21.98
CA VAL A 118 5.49 -3.70 23.26
C VAL A 118 6.27 -2.90 24.31
N GLY A 119 5.63 -2.62 25.44
CA GLY A 119 6.17 -1.84 26.57
C GLY A 119 6.23 -0.32 26.34
N GLU A 120 6.66 0.40 27.38
CA GLU A 120 6.80 1.86 27.38
C GLU A 120 8.14 2.30 26.79
N ALA A 121 8.39 2.01 25.52
CA ALA A 121 9.55 2.57 24.83
C ALA A 121 9.34 4.08 24.58
N ASN A 122 9.66 4.90 25.59
CA ASN A 122 9.68 6.37 25.63
C ASN A 122 8.61 7.08 24.77
N ALA A 123 7.67 7.75 25.45
CA ALA A 123 6.86 8.82 24.88
C ALA A 123 7.75 9.98 24.36
N GLN A 124 8.30 9.82 23.17
CA GLN A 124 8.65 10.90 22.27
C GLN A 124 7.58 10.94 21.17
N PRO A 125 7.15 12.13 20.73
CA PRO A 125 6.24 12.23 19.58
C PRO A 125 6.91 11.53 18.41
N ILE A 126 6.28 10.49 17.88
CA ILE A 126 6.81 9.69 16.78
C ILE A 126 6.73 10.57 15.52
N THR A 127 7.77 11.35 15.25
CA THR A 127 8.14 11.66 13.87
C THR A 127 8.69 10.37 13.28
N PRO A 128 8.17 9.87 12.15
CA PRO A 128 8.68 8.65 11.53
C PRO A 128 10.16 8.84 11.21
N ILE A 129 11.02 8.08 11.90
CA ILE A 129 12.43 7.96 11.56
C ILE A 129 12.48 6.94 10.43
N GLU A 130 12.54 7.48 9.23
CA GLU A 130 12.98 6.81 8.01
C GLU A 130 14.36 6.20 8.27
N ASN A 131 14.44 4.87 8.33
CA ASN A 131 15.66 4.12 8.10
C ASN A 131 15.31 2.82 7.39
N GLU A 132 15.74 2.77 6.14
CA GLU A 132 15.56 1.72 5.14
C GLU A 132 15.94 0.34 5.66
N LYS A 133 14.99 -0.60 5.55
CA LYS A 133 15.27 -1.94 5.05
C LYS A 133 14.15 -2.36 4.11
N LEU A 134 14.58 -2.75 2.91
CA LEU A 134 13.76 -3.32 1.87
C LEU A 134 13.10 -4.60 2.39
N ASP A 135 11.81 -4.53 2.70
CA ASP A 135 10.89 -5.65 2.52
C ASP A 135 9.71 -5.08 1.74
N GLY A 136 9.49 -5.66 0.55
CA GLY A 136 8.54 -5.17 -0.43
C GLY A 136 7.09 -5.28 0.04
N GLU A 137 6.25 -4.44 -0.57
CA GLU A 137 4.78 -4.49 -0.57
C GLU A 137 4.01 -3.55 0.38
N ASN A 138 4.52 -2.35 0.60
CA ASN A 138 3.64 -1.17 0.69
C ASN A 138 3.58 -0.46 -0.68
N GLY A 139 2.44 -0.60 -1.36
CA GLY A 139 2.15 -0.07 -2.70
C GLY A 139 2.04 1.46 -2.78
N GLY A 140 3.11 2.16 -2.41
CA GLY A 140 3.24 3.62 -2.45
C GLY A 140 3.68 4.18 -3.80
N CYS A 141 3.36 5.44 -4.06
CA CYS A 141 3.81 6.16 -5.26
C CYS A 141 5.29 6.60 -5.13
N LEU A 142 6.24 5.66 -5.03
CA LEU A 142 7.66 5.87 -4.71
C LEU A 142 8.33 7.02 -5.50
N ILE A 143 8.21 7.01 -6.83
CA ILE A 143 8.75 8.05 -7.70
C ILE A 143 8.11 9.41 -7.37
N ALA A 144 6.78 9.47 -7.28
CA ALA A 144 6.08 10.73 -7.01
C ALA A 144 6.43 11.26 -5.60
N THR A 145 6.55 10.38 -4.60
CA THR A 145 7.01 10.74 -3.26
C THR A 145 8.42 11.32 -3.28
N ALA A 146 9.36 10.70 -4.01
CA ALA A 146 10.72 11.23 -4.16
C ALA A 146 10.73 12.58 -4.90
N THR A 147 9.93 12.70 -5.96
CA THR A 147 9.79 13.92 -6.78
C THR A 147 9.20 15.10 -6.00
N PHE A 148 8.12 14.88 -5.24
CA PHE A 148 7.39 15.93 -4.51
C PHE A 148 7.80 16.07 -3.04
N GLY A 149 8.64 15.16 -2.55
CA GLY A 149 9.29 15.23 -1.23
C GLY A 149 8.44 14.77 -0.06
N SER A 150 7.20 14.35 -0.27
CA SER A 150 6.36 13.79 0.80
C SER A 150 5.26 12.93 0.21
N GLU A 151 4.91 11.86 0.93
CA GLU A 151 3.69 11.12 0.64
C GLU A 151 2.43 11.96 0.87
N MET A 152 2.50 12.98 1.73
CA MET A 152 1.40 13.91 1.99
C MET A 152 1.38 15.08 1.01
N ALA A 153 2.26 15.09 0.00
CA ALA A 153 2.23 16.11 -1.03
C ALA A 153 0.90 16.05 -1.81
N PRO A 154 0.29 17.21 -2.13
CA PRO A 154 -0.99 17.26 -2.84
C PRO A 154 -1.01 16.44 -4.14
N GLN A 155 0.11 16.41 -4.86
CA GLN A 155 0.28 15.66 -6.11
C GLN A 155 0.20 14.14 -5.89
N VAL A 156 0.76 13.65 -4.79
CA VAL A 156 0.76 12.23 -4.44
C VAL A 156 -0.63 11.83 -3.93
N GLN A 157 -1.25 12.68 -3.12
CA GLN A 157 -2.63 12.47 -2.65
C GLN A 157 -3.63 12.47 -3.81
N GLN A 158 -3.47 13.36 -4.79
CA GLN A 158 -4.30 13.36 -6.00
C GLN A 158 -4.25 12.03 -6.76
N LEU A 159 -3.06 11.41 -6.86
CA LEU A 159 -2.92 10.10 -7.49
C LEU A 159 -3.62 9.00 -6.69
N ARG A 160 -3.53 9.03 -5.36
CA ARG A 160 -4.22 8.09 -4.46
C ARG A 160 -5.73 8.23 -4.58
N GLU A 161 -6.23 9.46 -4.50
CA GLU A 161 -7.66 9.75 -4.64
C GLU A 161 -8.19 9.30 -6.00
N LEU A 162 -7.47 9.56 -7.10
CA LEU A 162 -7.87 9.10 -8.43
C LEU A 162 -7.89 7.56 -8.50
N ARG A 163 -6.86 6.90 -7.96
CA ARG A 163 -6.80 5.44 -7.91
C ARG A 163 -8.00 4.88 -7.16
N ASP A 164 -8.21 5.35 -5.93
CA ASP A 164 -9.16 4.77 -4.99
C ASP A 164 -10.61 5.13 -5.36
N ASN A 165 -10.86 6.37 -5.77
CA ASN A 165 -12.20 6.87 -6.02
C ASN A 165 -12.66 6.73 -7.48
N THR A 166 -11.77 6.43 -8.42
CA THR A 166 -12.13 6.35 -9.85
C THR A 166 -11.69 5.03 -10.46
N ILE A 167 -10.40 4.70 -10.38
CA ILE A 167 -9.84 3.55 -11.11
C ILE A 167 -10.31 2.24 -10.48
N LEU A 168 -10.17 2.07 -9.16
CA LEU A 168 -10.49 0.82 -8.46
C LEU A 168 -11.99 0.54 -8.31
N LYS A 169 -12.86 1.48 -8.69
CA LYS A 169 -14.32 1.26 -8.71
C LYS A 169 -14.78 0.36 -9.87
N THR A 170 -13.90 0.04 -10.80
CA THR A 170 -14.22 -0.75 -12.01
C THR A 170 -13.28 -1.95 -12.15
N ASN A 171 -13.78 -3.03 -12.74
CA ASN A 171 -13.00 -4.24 -12.99
C ASN A 171 -11.87 -3.98 -13.99
N SER A 172 -12.15 -3.18 -15.03
CA SER A 172 -11.15 -2.76 -16.00
C SER A 172 -10.03 -1.93 -15.36
N GLY A 173 -10.36 -1.01 -14.46
CA GLY A 173 -9.38 -0.23 -13.71
C GLY A 173 -8.57 -1.07 -12.72
N MET A 174 -9.19 -2.01 -12.01
CA MET A 174 -8.47 -2.97 -11.15
C MET A 174 -7.46 -3.80 -11.95
N ALA A 175 -7.87 -4.37 -13.08
CA ALA A 175 -6.98 -5.15 -13.94
C ALA A 175 -5.81 -4.33 -14.48
N PHE A 176 -6.07 -3.07 -14.87
CA PHE A 176 -5.02 -2.13 -15.24
C PHE A 176 -4.03 -1.90 -14.10
N MET A 177 -4.53 -1.63 -12.88
CA MET A 177 -3.69 -1.38 -11.70
C MET A 177 -2.85 -2.59 -11.31
N THR A 178 -3.34 -3.81 -11.47
CA THR A 178 -2.55 -5.03 -11.24
C THR A 178 -1.32 -5.07 -12.14
N VAL A 179 -1.52 -4.90 -13.46
CA VAL A 179 -0.43 -4.93 -14.44
C VAL A 179 0.51 -3.73 -14.25
N PHE A 180 -0.08 -2.55 -14.02
CA PHE A 180 0.67 -1.32 -13.77
C PHE A 180 1.56 -1.46 -12.55
N ASN A 181 1.04 -1.93 -11.41
CA ASN A 181 1.80 -2.09 -10.17
C ASN A 181 2.98 -3.05 -10.36
N GLN A 182 2.73 -4.21 -10.98
CA GLN A 182 3.79 -5.19 -11.25
C GLN A 182 4.93 -4.57 -12.06
N PHE A 183 4.59 -3.80 -13.10
CA PHE A 183 5.58 -3.11 -13.91
C PHE A 183 6.25 -1.97 -13.13
N TYR A 184 5.47 -1.12 -12.47
CA TYR A 184 5.91 0.05 -11.73
C TYR A 184 6.91 -0.31 -10.63
N TYR A 185 6.57 -1.25 -9.74
CA TYR A 185 7.43 -1.64 -8.63
C TYR A 185 8.69 -2.41 -9.07
N SER A 186 8.73 -2.92 -10.31
CA SER A 186 9.95 -3.54 -10.83
C SER A 186 11.11 -2.55 -11.05
N PHE A 187 10.83 -1.25 -11.16
CA PHE A 187 11.86 -0.23 -11.39
C PHE A 187 11.74 1.01 -10.49
N SER A 188 10.58 1.28 -9.90
CA SER A 188 10.33 2.51 -9.15
C SER A 188 11.21 2.71 -7.92
N PRO A 189 11.66 1.68 -7.16
CA PRO A 189 12.60 1.87 -6.05
C PRO A 189 13.93 2.46 -6.54
N ALA A 190 14.53 1.86 -7.56
CA ALA A 190 15.82 2.31 -8.11
C ALA A 190 15.75 3.75 -8.66
N VAL A 191 14.62 4.12 -9.26
CA VAL A 191 14.41 5.50 -9.74
C VAL A 191 14.24 6.47 -8.55
N ALA A 192 13.47 6.10 -7.53
CA ALA A 192 13.25 6.93 -6.35
C ALA A 192 14.55 7.16 -5.57
N ASP A 193 15.36 6.12 -5.40
CA ASP A 193 16.68 6.22 -4.75
C ASP A 193 17.59 7.19 -5.53
N PHE A 194 17.62 7.06 -6.85
CA PHE A 194 18.39 7.97 -7.71
C PHE A 194 17.89 9.43 -7.65
N GLU A 195 16.58 9.65 -7.51
CA GLU A 195 16.01 10.99 -7.25
C GLU A 195 16.46 11.60 -5.92
N ARG A 196 16.60 10.78 -4.86
CA ARG A 196 17.10 11.25 -3.56
C ARG A 196 18.57 11.67 -3.64
N GLU A 197 19.38 10.94 -4.43
CA GLU A 197 20.81 11.23 -4.60
C GLU A 197 21.08 12.47 -5.46
N GLN A 198 20.25 12.72 -6.48
CA GLN A 198 20.51 13.74 -7.50
C GLN A 198 19.41 14.82 -7.55
N PRO A 199 19.59 15.98 -6.88
CA PRO A 199 18.59 17.05 -6.86
C PRO A 199 18.20 17.57 -8.25
N PHE A 200 19.11 17.52 -9.22
CA PHE A 200 18.81 17.89 -10.61
C PHE A 200 17.84 16.89 -11.27
N PHE A 201 18.01 15.59 -11.01
CA PHE A 201 17.14 14.55 -11.57
C PHE A 201 15.71 14.66 -11.02
N LYS A 202 15.56 15.03 -9.74
CA LYS A 202 14.27 15.38 -9.14
C LYS A 202 13.53 16.49 -9.89
N GLU A 203 14.23 17.55 -10.31
CA GLU A 203 13.60 18.63 -11.11
C GLU A 203 13.20 18.16 -12.51
N VAL A 204 14.00 17.28 -13.13
CA VAL A 204 13.62 16.63 -14.39
C VAL A 204 12.37 15.77 -14.20
N MET A 205 12.27 15.02 -13.10
CA MET A 205 11.08 14.23 -12.78
C MET A 205 9.87 15.10 -12.51
N LYS A 206 10.00 16.26 -11.83
CA LYS A 206 8.89 17.21 -11.67
C LYS A 206 8.36 17.69 -13.02
N VAL A 207 9.24 18.12 -13.92
CA VAL A 207 8.85 18.58 -15.26
C VAL A 207 8.22 17.44 -16.06
N THR A 208 8.75 16.22 -15.89
CA THR A 208 8.22 15.04 -16.57
C THR A 208 6.85 14.65 -16.03
N LEU A 209 6.62 14.63 -14.72
CA LEU A 209 5.36 14.14 -14.13
C LEU A 209 4.23 15.17 -14.17
N THR A 210 4.54 16.46 -14.17
CA THR A 210 3.51 17.53 -14.08
C THR A 210 2.45 17.48 -15.19
N PRO A 211 2.81 17.31 -16.49
CA PRO A 211 1.82 17.16 -17.56
C PRO A 211 0.93 15.94 -17.37
N MET A 212 1.52 14.80 -16.96
CA MET A 212 0.77 13.57 -16.69
C MET A 212 -0.22 13.77 -15.54
N LEU A 213 0.21 14.33 -14.41
CA LEU A 213 -0.68 14.62 -13.27
C LEU A 213 -1.85 15.53 -13.66
N SER A 214 -1.58 16.52 -14.50
CA SER A 214 -2.60 17.44 -15.02
C SER A 214 -3.58 16.73 -15.95
N SER A 215 -3.11 15.80 -16.79
CA SER A 215 -4.01 15.01 -17.65
C SER A 215 -4.85 14.01 -16.85
N LEU A 216 -4.27 13.41 -15.80
CA LEU A 216 -4.94 12.46 -14.93
C LEU A 216 -6.02 13.14 -14.07
N SER A 217 -5.82 14.41 -13.69
CA SER A 217 -6.85 15.18 -12.95
C SER A 217 -8.16 15.32 -13.74
N LEU A 218 -8.13 15.18 -15.07
CA LEU A 218 -9.34 15.23 -15.90
C LEU A 218 -10.30 14.09 -15.55
N LEU A 219 -9.77 12.93 -15.16
CA LEU A 219 -10.58 11.77 -14.76
C LEU A 219 -11.34 12.01 -13.44
N ASN A 220 -10.88 12.95 -12.59
CA ASN A 220 -11.58 13.33 -11.36
C ASN A 220 -12.78 14.26 -11.61
N HIS A 221 -12.88 14.86 -12.80
CA HIS A 221 -13.93 15.83 -13.15
C HIS A 221 -15.01 15.24 -14.06
N VAL A 222 -14.89 13.95 -14.38
CA VAL A 222 -15.81 13.23 -15.24
C VAL A 222 -16.47 12.15 -14.39
N ASP A 223 -17.79 12.10 -14.40
CA ASP A 223 -18.53 11.03 -13.75
C ASP A 223 -18.37 9.76 -14.57
N ILE A 224 -17.62 8.79 -14.02
CA ILE A 224 -17.38 7.47 -14.64
C ILE A 224 -18.23 6.46 -13.89
N ASP A 225 -19.41 6.16 -14.43
CA ASP A 225 -20.40 5.29 -13.80
C ASP A 225 -20.42 3.88 -14.41
N SER A 226 -19.62 3.64 -15.46
CA SER A 226 -19.59 2.37 -16.18
C SER A 226 -18.19 1.92 -16.61
N GLU A 227 -18.03 0.60 -16.81
CA GLU A 227 -16.79 -0.02 -17.34
C GLU A 227 -16.37 0.54 -18.70
N GLN A 228 -17.34 0.84 -19.57
CA GLN A 228 -17.08 1.33 -20.92
C GLN A 228 -16.54 2.76 -20.89
N GLU A 229 -17.07 3.59 -19.99
CA GLU A 229 -16.56 4.94 -19.76
C GLU A 229 -15.16 4.92 -19.16
N MET A 230 -14.90 4.06 -18.16
CA MET A 230 -13.55 3.95 -17.59
C MET A 230 -12.52 3.55 -18.65
N LEU A 231 -12.83 2.55 -19.48
CA LEU A 231 -11.96 2.16 -20.58
C LEU A 231 -11.79 3.29 -21.60
N GLY A 232 -12.87 3.95 -22.01
CA GLY A 232 -12.85 5.03 -22.99
C GLY A 232 -12.00 6.22 -22.52
N TYR A 233 -12.27 6.73 -21.31
CA TYR A 233 -11.52 7.84 -20.73
C TYR A 233 -10.09 7.45 -20.37
N GLY A 234 -9.87 6.26 -19.81
CA GLY A 234 -8.55 5.73 -19.51
C GLY A 234 -7.66 5.65 -20.75
N ILE A 235 -8.15 5.05 -21.85
CA ILE A 235 -7.45 5.00 -23.13
C ILE A 235 -7.19 6.41 -23.67
N SER A 236 -8.17 7.30 -23.57
CA SER A 236 -8.05 8.69 -24.03
C SER A 236 -6.92 9.42 -23.30
N VAL A 237 -6.82 9.26 -21.97
CA VAL A 237 -5.75 9.87 -21.16
C VAL A 237 -4.39 9.27 -21.47
N VAL A 238 -4.30 7.95 -21.69
CA VAL A 238 -3.05 7.31 -22.12
C VAL A 238 -2.59 7.85 -23.47
N LEU A 239 -3.49 7.96 -24.45
CA LEU A 239 -3.20 8.53 -25.77
C LEU A 239 -2.78 10.00 -25.68
N LEU A 240 -3.45 10.79 -24.83
CA LEU A 240 -3.09 12.18 -24.58
C LEU A 240 -1.66 12.29 -24.03
N ASN A 241 -1.30 11.48 -23.04
CA ASN A 241 0.06 11.44 -22.49
C ASN A 241 1.08 11.03 -23.55
N LEU A 242 0.83 9.99 -24.33
CA LEU A 242 1.71 9.58 -25.43
C LEU A 242 1.90 10.71 -26.45
N GLY A 243 0.82 11.41 -26.81
CA GLY A 243 0.86 12.58 -27.69
C GLY A 243 1.73 13.71 -27.12
N MET A 244 1.67 13.97 -25.81
CA MET A 244 2.50 14.98 -25.16
C MET A 244 3.98 14.58 -25.12
N TYR A 245 4.31 13.36 -24.67
CA TYR A 245 5.69 12.92 -24.48
C TYR A 245 6.42 12.55 -25.78
N ILE A 246 5.69 12.14 -26.83
CA ILE A 246 6.29 11.73 -28.11
C ILE A 246 6.01 12.79 -29.19
N GLY A 247 4.76 13.24 -29.30
CA GLY A 247 4.32 14.14 -30.36
C GLY A 247 4.95 15.53 -30.29
N ILE A 248 4.96 16.16 -29.11
CA ILE A 248 5.54 17.51 -28.95
C ILE A 248 7.05 17.51 -29.24
N PRO A 249 7.88 16.60 -28.68
CA PRO A 249 9.29 16.54 -29.03
C PRO A 249 9.54 16.23 -30.51
N ALA A 250 8.82 15.26 -31.10
CA ALA A 250 8.96 14.91 -32.50
C ALA A 250 8.64 16.10 -33.43
N PHE A 251 7.56 16.84 -33.16
CA PHE A 251 7.21 18.05 -33.89
C PHE A 251 8.29 19.13 -33.76
N GLY A 252 8.84 19.32 -32.55
CA GLY A 252 9.94 20.25 -32.30
C GLY A 252 11.18 19.92 -33.13
N ILE A 253 11.58 18.64 -33.17
CA ILE A 253 12.72 18.15 -33.96
C ILE A 253 12.47 18.35 -35.46
N LEU A 254 11.28 18.00 -35.96
CA LEU A 254 10.92 18.18 -37.37
C LEU A 254 10.96 19.65 -37.79
N ARG A 255 10.42 20.54 -36.94
CA ARG A 255 10.44 21.99 -37.19
C ARG A 255 11.87 22.52 -37.20
N LEU A 256 12.72 22.12 -36.25
CA LEU A 256 14.14 22.48 -36.22
C LEU A 256 14.88 22.01 -37.47
N TYR A 257 14.62 20.79 -37.93
CA TYR A 257 15.20 20.26 -39.16
C TYR A 257 14.75 21.04 -40.40
N GLN A 258 13.47 21.42 -40.47
CA GLN A 258 12.95 22.26 -41.56
C GLN A 258 13.58 23.67 -41.56
N PHE A 259 13.76 24.29 -40.39
CA PHE A 259 14.47 25.57 -40.28
C PHE A 259 15.96 25.49 -40.62
N ARG A 260 16.59 24.33 -40.44
CA ARG A 260 18.00 24.11 -40.80
C ARG A 260 18.20 23.84 -42.30
N LYS A 261 17.12 23.50 -43.02
CA LYS A 261 17.13 23.14 -44.44
C LYS A 261 16.72 24.31 -45.36
N ASN A 262 16.04 25.32 -44.82
CA ASN A 262 15.77 26.61 -45.47
C ASN A 262 16.84 27.64 -45.10
#